data_AF-A0A1V5JYV7-F1
#
_entry.id   AF-A0A1V5JYV7-F1
#
_cell.length_a   1.000
_cell.length_b   1.000
_cell.length_c   1.000
_cell.angle_alpha   90.00
_cell.angle_beta   90.00
_cell.angle_gamma   90.00
#
_symmetry.space_group_name_H-M   'P 1'
#
loop_
_entity.id
_entity.type
_entity.pdbx_description
1 polymer ?
#
loop_
_entity_poly.entity_id
_entity_poly.type
_entity_poly.pdbx_seq_one_letter_code
_entity_poly.pdbx_strand_id
1 'polypeptide(L)'
;MEYIHLQDRRGACFEPEDALSGWRWGGSLGYYLSTRDSATDLFIDHLPKGTHVVEYKVRAFFSGSFTNGPTTVQCMYAPEFSGHTAGERVTVRERP
;
A
#
# COMPACT_ATOMS: atom_id res chain seq x y z
N MET A 1 9.28 11.03 11.65
CA MET A 1 9.15 11.76 10.37
C MET A 1 7.71 12.20 10.23
N GLU A 2 7.44 13.28 9.53
CA GLU A 2 6.10 13.86 9.43
C GLU A 2 5.61 13.85 7.98
N TYR A 3 4.30 13.77 7.79
CA TYR A 3 3.63 13.84 6.49
C TYR A 3 4.21 12.87 5.46
N ILE A 4 4.21 11.60 5.82
CA ILE A 4 4.66 10.51 4.96
C ILE A 4 3.51 10.03 4.10
N HIS A 5 3.76 9.91 2.80
CA HIS A 5 2.90 9.24 1.85
C HIS A 5 3.51 7.89 1.48
N LEU A 6 2.78 6.82 1.77
CA LEU A 6 3.09 5.48 1.31
C LEU A 6 2.11 5.13 0.18
N GLN A 7 2.63 4.81 -0.99
CA GLN A 7 1.87 4.39 -2.14
C GLN A 7 2.22 2.94 -2.47
N ASP A 8 1.22 2.06 -2.40
CA ASP A 8 1.36 0.67 -2.77
C ASP A 8 0.66 0.38 -4.10
N ARG A 9 1.45 0.10 -5.15
CA ARG A 9 0.92 -0.12 -6.51
C ARG A 9 0.56 -1.58 -6.69
N ARG A 10 -0.74 -1.87 -6.69
CA ARG A 10 -1.24 -3.24 -6.78
C ARG A 10 -1.20 -3.74 -8.23
N GLY A 11 -0.87 -5.02 -8.41
CA GLY A 11 -1.04 -5.70 -9.69
C GLY A 11 -2.52 -5.83 -10.06
N ALA A 12 -2.81 -5.87 -11.37
CA ALA A 12 -4.18 -5.89 -11.92
C ALA A 12 -5.05 -7.10 -11.51
N CYS A 13 -4.48 -8.08 -10.82
CA CYS A 13 -5.23 -9.24 -10.31
C CYS A 13 -5.83 -9.03 -8.92
N PHE A 14 -5.46 -7.95 -8.21
CA PHE A 14 -5.87 -7.69 -6.85
C PHE A 14 -6.90 -6.57 -6.74
N GLU A 15 -8.03 -6.91 -6.15
CA GLU A 15 -9.09 -5.98 -5.78
C GLU A 15 -9.06 -5.70 -4.28
N PRO A 16 -9.09 -4.44 -3.84
CA PRO A 16 -9.18 -4.12 -2.41
C PRO A 16 -10.53 -4.56 -1.85
N GLU A 17 -10.55 -5.20 -0.68
CA GLU A 17 -11.81 -5.55 -0.01
C GLU A 17 -12.53 -4.32 0.53
N ASP A 18 -11.77 -3.28 0.88
CA ASP A 18 -12.28 -2.01 1.40
C ASP A 18 -12.00 -0.88 0.41
N ALA A 19 -13.04 -0.48 -0.32
CA ALA A 19 -12.98 0.60 -1.30
C ALA A 19 -13.17 1.99 -0.65
N LEU A 20 -13.56 2.05 0.62
CA LEU A 20 -13.85 3.32 1.28
C LEU A 20 -12.60 3.91 1.90
N SER A 21 -12.26 5.11 1.44
CA SER A 21 -11.23 5.93 2.06
C SER A 21 -11.63 6.32 3.48
N GLY A 22 -10.67 6.38 4.38
CA GLY A 22 -10.93 6.77 5.76
C GLY A 22 -9.76 6.57 6.70
N TRP A 23 -9.93 7.06 7.92
CA TRP A 23 -8.95 6.89 8.99
C TRP A 23 -8.92 5.45 9.49
N ARG A 24 -7.72 4.89 9.60
CA ARG A 24 -7.43 3.58 10.16
C ARG A 24 -6.40 3.71 11.26
N TRP A 25 -6.49 2.80 12.22
CA TRP A 25 -5.61 2.72 13.37
C TRP A 25 -5.15 1.28 13.50
N GLY A 26 -3.83 1.06 13.44
CA GLY A 26 -3.23 -0.27 13.51
C GLY A 26 -1.92 -0.21 14.29
N GLY A 27 -1.80 -1.06 15.31
CA GLY A 27 -0.63 -1.06 16.20
C GLY A 27 -0.42 0.32 16.86
N SER A 28 0.72 0.95 16.58
CA SER A 28 1.11 2.28 17.06
C SER A 28 0.95 3.41 16.03
N LEU A 29 0.28 3.15 14.90
CA LEU A 29 0.20 4.09 13.79
C LEU A 29 -1.25 4.39 13.39
N GLY A 30 -1.60 5.68 13.36
CA GLY A 30 -2.81 6.19 12.73
C GLY A 30 -2.48 6.71 11.33
N TYR A 31 -3.29 6.34 10.35
CA TYR A 31 -3.11 6.78 8.96
C TYR A 31 -4.44 6.90 8.23
N TYR A 32 -4.47 7.77 7.23
CA TYR A 32 -5.60 7.87 6.31
C TYR A 32 -5.36 6.96 5.12
N LEU A 33 -6.20 5.94 4.97
CA LEU A 33 -6.19 5.02 3.85
C LEU A 33 -7.06 5.60 2.72
N SER A 34 -6.50 5.68 1.51
CA SER A 34 -7.22 6.07 0.30
C SER A 34 -7.05 4.97 -0.74
N THR A 35 -8.14 4.25 -1.00
CA THR A 35 -8.15 3.17 -1.97
C THR A 35 -8.43 3.75 -3.35
N ARG A 36 -7.43 3.70 -4.25
CA ARG A 36 -7.58 4.00 -5.67
C ARG A 36 -7.63 2.71 -6.48
N ASP A 37 -8.01 2.80 -7.75
CA ASP A 37 -8.10 1.65 -8.65
C ASP A 37 -6.77 0.89 -8.77
N SER A 38 -5.69 1.61 -9.07
CA SER A 38 -4.36 1.02 -9.32
C SER A 38 -3.41 1.03 -8.11
N ALA A 39 -3.82 1.60 -6.98
CA ALA A 39 -2.95 1.73 -5.80
C ALA A 39 -3.73 1.86 -4.48
N THR A 40 -3.10 1.46 -3.38
CA THR A 40 -3.51 1.85 -2.03
C THR A 40 -2.60 2.99 -1.59
N ASP A 41 -3.17 4.14 -1.26
CA ASP A 41 -2.41 5.28 -0.75
C ASP A 41 -2.66 5.44 0.74
N LEU A 42 -1.59 5.65 1.49
CA LEU A 42 -1.64 5.83 2.94
C LEU A 42 -0.95 7.14 3.28
N PHE A 43 -1.68 8.01 3.96
CA PHE A 43 -1.16 9.28 4.45
C PHE A 43 -0.96 9.19 5.97
N ILE A 44 0.28 9.37 6.39
CA ILE A 44 0.71 9.22 7.78
C ILE A 44 1.20 10.59 8.25
N ASP A 45 0.48 11.20 9.19
CA ASP A 45 0.85 12.51 9.72
C ASP A 45 2.16 12.47 10.50
N HIS A 46 2.34 11.45 11.33
CA HIS A 46 3.56 11.25 12.12
C HIS A 46 3.96 9.78 12.14
N LEU A 47 5.15 9.50 11.63
CA LEU A 47 5.80 8.19 11.68
C LEU A 47 6.88 8.19 12.78
N PRO A 48 6.62 7.56 13.94
CA PRO A 48 7.60 7.48 15.02
C PRO A 48 8.79 6.60 14.61
N LYS A 49 9.93 6.77 15.29
CA LYS A 49 11.11 5.92 15.06
C LYS A 49 10.77 4.46 15.41
N GLY A 50 11.17 3.53 14.55
CA GLY A 50 10.97 2.10 14.74
C GLY A 50 10.46 1.41 13.48
N THR A 51 9.98 0.18 13.64
CA THR A 51 9.35 -0.61 12.58
C THR A 51 7.84 -0.59 12.79
N HIS A 52 7.09 -0.23 11.76
CA HIS A 52 5.63 -0.20 11.76
C HIS A 52 5.11 -1.15 10.69
N VAL A 53 4.04 -1.88 11.01
CA VAL A 53 3.38 -2.80 10.08
C VAL A 53 2.01 -2.22 9.76
N VAL A 54 1.73 -2.11 8.46
CA VAL A 54 0.43 -1.68 7.96
C VAL A 54 -0.14 -2.81 7.11
N GLU A 55 -1.38 -3.19 7.43
CA GLU A 55 -2.06 -4.28 6.76
C GLU A 55 -3.37 -3.77 6.16
N TYR A 56 -3.69 -4.27 4.98
CA TYR A 56 -4.96 -4.08 4.32
C TYR A 56 -5.29 -5.33 3.52
N LYS A 57 -6.59 -5.59 3.32
CA LYS A 57 -7.04 -6.80 2.66
C LYS A 57 -7.27 -6.57 1.18
N VAL A 58 -6.78 -7.51 0.38
CA VAL A 58 -7.03 -7.61 -1.05
C VAL A 58 -7.50 -9.00 -1.39
N ARG A 59 -8.34 -9.10 -2.41
CA ARG A 59 -8.80 -10.35 -3.00
C ARG A 59 -8.21 -10.51 -4.38
N ALA A 60 -7.72 -11.70 -4.69
CA ALA A 60 -7.34 -12.06 -6.05
C ALA A 60 -8.61 -12.34 -6.88
N PHE A 61 -8.78 -11.62 -7.99
CA PHE A 61 -9.95 -11.71 -8.87
C PHE A 61 -9.64 -12.47 -10.17
N PHE A 62 -8.48 -12.23 -10.78
CA PHE A 62 -8.07 -12.89 -12.02
C PHE A 62 -6.95 -13.91 -11.79
N SER A 63 -7.07 -15.09 -12.37
CA SER A 63 -5.99 -16.08 -12.45
C SER A 63 -5.01 -15.74 -13.58
N GLY A 64 -3.71 -15.99 -13.37
CA GLY A 64 -2.67 -15.70 -14.37
C GLY A 64 -1.38 -15.19 -13.75
N SER A 65 -0.48 -14.69 -14.59
CA SER A 65 0.80 -14.09 -14.19
C SER A 65 0.75 -12.57 -14.36
N PHE A 66 0.92 -11.84 -13.27
CA PHE A 66 0.82 -10.38 -13.22
C PHE A 66 2.07 -9.76 -12.63
N THR A 67 2.30 -8.47 -12.93
CA THR A 67 3.36 -7.69 -12.29
C THR A 67 2.73 -6.84 -11.20
N ASN A 68 3.23 -7.00 -9.97
CA ASN A 68 2.96 -6.11 -8.85
C ASN A 68 3.93 -4.93 -8.90
N GLY A 69 3.40 -3.71 -8.78
CA GLY A 69 4.23 -2.52 -8.81
C GLY A 69 5.09 -2.40 -7.55
N PRO A 70 6.14 -1.56 -7.58
CA PRO A 70 6.88 -1.25 -6.36
C PRO A 70 5.99 -0.46 -5.39
N THR A 71 6.22 -0.67 -4.09
CA THR A 71 5.68 0.15 -3.02
C THR A 71 6.66 1.30 -2.78
N THR A 72 6.17 2.53 -2.77
CA THR A 72 6.98 3.74 -2.56
C THR A 72 6.58 4.39 -1.24
N VAL A 73 7.56 4.87 -0.48
CA VAL A 73 7.37 5.72 0.69
C VAL A 73 8.12 7.02 0.48
N GLN A 74 7.46 8.15 0.71
CA GLN A 74 8.04 9.46 0.48
C GLN A 74 7.52 10.49 1.49
N CYS A 75 8.37 11.41 1.91
CA CYS A 75 7.95 12.60 2.65
C CYS A 75 7.36 13.64 1.69
N MET A 76 6.15 14.13 2.00
CA MET A 76 5.45 15.11 1.15
C MET A 76 6.13 16.47 1.10
N TYR A 77 6.83 16.85 2.17
CA TYR A 77 7.48 18.17 2.29
C TYR A 77 9.00 18.12 2.10
N ALA A 78 9.58 16.92 1.99
CA ALA A 78 11.01 16.73 1.83
C ALA A 78 11.25 15.51 0.91
N PRO A 79 11.01 15.66 -0.41
CA PRO A 79 11.00 14.56 -1.37
C PRO A 79 12.32 13.80 -1.50
N GLU A 80 13.43 14.42 -1.10
CA GLU A 80 14.74 13.77 -0.96
C GLU A 80 14.72 12.60 0.03
N PHE A 81 13.78 12.59 0.99
CA PHE A 81 13.50 11.45 1.85
C PHE A 81 12.42 10.57 1.20
N SER A 82 12.88 9.68 0.34
CA SER A 82 12.05 8.66 -0.29
C SER A 82 12.75 7.30 -0.32
N GLY A 83 11.96 6.26 -0.45
CA GLY A 83 12.42 4.89 -0.64
C GLY A 83 11.35 4.10 -1.38
N HIS A 84 11.77 3.03 -2.06
CA HIS A 84 10.84 2.14 -2.74
C HIS A 84 11.33 0.70 -2.68
N THR A 85 10.41 -0.23 -2.80
CA THR A 85 10.73 -1.65 -2.98
C THR A 85 11.04 -1.94 -4.45
N ALA A 86 11.48 -3.18 -4.75
CA ALA A 86 11.42 -3.70 -6.10
C ALA A 86 9.97 -4.11 -6.44
N GLY A 87 9.62 -4.07 -7.73
CA GLY A 87 8.40 -4.72 -8.21
C GLY A 87 8.56 -6.25 -8.19
N GLU A 88 7.45 -6.98 -8.08
CA GLU A 88 7.44 -8.43 -7.97
C GLU A 88 6.49 -9.06 -9.00
N ARG A 89 6.78 -10.28 -9.48
CA ARG A 89 5.86 -11.04 -10.32
C ARG A 89 5.02 -11.97 -9.46
N VAL A 90 3.70 -11.88 -9.59
CA VAL A 90 2.73 -12.68 -8.85
C VAL A 90 2.02 -13.63 -9.81
N THR A 91 1.90 -14.90 -9.41
CA THR A 91 1.12 -15.91 -10.15
C THR A 91 -0.08 -16.34 -9.33
N VAL A 92 -1.28 -16.04 -9.81
CA VAL A 92 -2.54 -16.44 -9.19
C VAL A 92 -3.05 -17.71 -9.87
N ARG A 93 -3.35 -18.74 -9.08
CA ARG A 93 -3.93 -20.00 -9.55
C ARG A 93 -5.35 -20.15 -9.03
N GLU A 94 -6.24 -20.70 -9.85
CA GLU A 94 -7.58 -21.07 -9.41
C GLU A 94 -7.49 -22.18 -8.36
N ARG A 95 -8.43 -22.17 -7.41
CA ARG A 95 -8.59 -23.29 -6.49
C ARG A 95 -9.32 -24.42 -7.24
N PRO A 96 -8.86 -25.68 -7.13
CA PRO A 96 -9.51 -26.83 -7.75
C PRO A 96 -10.90 -27.11 -7.15
#